data_AF-A0A661MF52-F1
#
_entry.id   AF-A0A661MF52-F1
#
_cell.length_a   1.000
_cell.length_b   1.000
_cell.length_c   1.000
_cell.angle_alpha   90.00
_cell.angle_beta   90.00
_cell.angle_gamma   90.00
#
_symmetry.space_group_name_H-M   'P 1'
#
loop_
_entity.id
_entity.type
_entity.pdbx_description
1 polymer ?
#
loop_
_entity_poly.entity_id
_entity_poly.type
_entity_poly.pdbx_seq_one_letter_code
_entity_poly.pdbx_strand_id
1 'polypeptide(L)'
;MEWIPIVTAMAIGFALGFLAAFALRIVHTKTADTLARQIMEKSEAEKKAALDNILAEVKTSFGDLSFEALRKSTEEFLKLAKARLDAEREVSSKELEAKKALIDAQLKKMNTELENVSLLVRDLEKDRATKFGQLASQLKASQEQISQLLKTTSALREALASTKARGQWGERMAEDVLRVAGFVENVNYLKQKAVAGAGTRPDFTFLLPKDLKLNMDVKFPLDNYLRFLEADTDIEKQKFKNNFLRDVKARIKEITTRDYINPEQNTLDYVLLFIPNEQV
;
A
#
# COMPACT_ATOMS: atom_id res chain seq x y z
N MET A 1 175.62 27.06 12.62
CA MET A 1 174.30 27.74 12.59
C MET A 1 173.29 26.70 12.08
N GLU A 2 172.58 25.99 12.96
CA GLU A 2 171.87 24.71 12.66
C GLU A 2 170.35 24.68 13.02
N TRP A 3 169.46 25.42 12.32
CA TRP A 3 168.02 25.46 12.70
C TRP A 3 167.01 25.29 11.52
N ILE A 4 167.45 25.10 10.27
CA ILE A 4 166.56 24.99 9.09
C ILE A 4 165.79 23.66 8.93
N PRO A 5 166.31 22.46 9.28
CA PRO A 5 165.59 21.20 8.98
C PRO A 5 164.35 20.93 9.86
N ILE A 6 164.16 21.66 10.96
CA ILE A 6 163.00 21.48 11.86
C ILE A 6 161.75 22.19 11.31
N VAL A 7 161.91 23.33 10.62
CA VAL A 7 160.79 24.12 10.11
C VAL A 7 160.12 23.44 8.91
N THR A 8 160.88 22.72 8.08
CA THR A 8 160.33 22.01 6.92
C THR A 8 159.50 20.78 7.31
N ALA A 9 159.89 20.05 8.36
CA ALA A 9 159.13 18.91 8.86
C ALA A 9 157.76 19.31 9.44
N MET A 10 157.69 20.46 10.14
CA MET A 10 156.42 20.98 10.69
C MET A 10 155.44 21.43 9.61
N ALA A 11 155.92 22.07 8.53
CA ALA A 11 155.07 22.53 7.44
C ALA A 11 154.41 21.37 6.67
N ILE A 12 155.16 20.27 6.46
CA ILE A 12 154.64 19.08 5.78
C ILE A 12 153.61 18.35 6.66
N GLY A 13 153.87 18.25 7.97
CA GLY A 13 152.91 17.68 8.92
C GLY A 13 151.60 18.46 8.99
N PHE A 14 151.65 19.80 8.95
CA PHE A 14 150.47 20.65 8.98
C PHE A 14 149.64 20.55 7.68
N ALA A 15 150.30 20.49 6.52
CA ALA A 15 149.62 20.35 5.23
C ALA A 15 148.90 19.00 5.08
N LEU A 16 149.55 17.90 5.51
CA LEU A 16 148.94 16.57 5.51
C LEU A 16 147.75 16.47 6.48
N GLY A 17 147.87 17.06 7.67
CA GLY A 17 146.77 17.11 8.64
C GLY A 17 145.56 17.91 8.13
N PHE A 18 145.81 19.03 7.46
CA PHE A 18 144.75 19.89 6.92
C PHE A 18 143.99 19.22 5.76
N LEU A 19 144.69 18.53 4.85
CA LEU A 19 144.07 17.80 3.75
C LEU A 19 143.21 16.62 4.23
N ALA A 20 143.67 15.87 5.23
CA ALA A 20 142.90 14.76 5.80
C ALA A 20 141.61 15.24 6.51
N ALA A 21 141.70 16.34 7.28
CA ALA A 21 140.55 16.93 7.94
C ALA A 21 139.52 17.50 6.95
N PHE A 22 139.99 18.11 5.85
CA PHE A 22 139.12 18.66 4.81
C PHE A 22 138.38 17.56 4.02
N ALA A 23 139.07 16.47 3.68
CA ALA A 23 138.45 15.33 3.02
C ALA A 23 137.39 14.63 3.90
N LEU A 24 137.69 14.42 5.19
CA LEU A 24 136.74 13.85 6.15
C LEU A 24 135.50 14.72 6.32
N ARG A 25 135.65 16.06 6.34
CA ARG A 25 134.52 16.98 6.49
C ARG A 25 133.60 16.96 5.27
N ILE A 26 134.15 16.92 4.06
CA ILE A 26 133.34 16.87 2.82
C ILE A 26 132.55 15.56 2.70
N VAL A 27 133.15 14.43 3.11
CA VAL A 27 132.48 13.12 3.06
C VAL A 27 131.38 13.03 4.12
N HIS A 28 131.60 13.56 5.33
CA HIS A 28 130.59 13.55 6.39
C HIS A 28 129.39 14.45 6.09
N THR A 29 129.58 15.63 5.48
CA THR A 29 128.44 16.51 5.16
C THR A 29 127.55 15.96 4.05
N LYS A 30 128.12 15.24 3.06
CA LYS A 30 127.33 14.63 1.98
C LYS A 30 126.58 13.37 2.40
N THR A 31 127.06 12.64 3.41
CA THR A 31 126.38 11.44 3.94
C THR A 31 125.28 11.77 4.96
N ALA A 32 125.37 12.90 5.65
CA ALA A 32 124.32 13.33 6.58
C ALA A 32 123.02 13.76 5.87
N ASP A 33 123.12 14.48 4.75
CA ASP A 33 121.95 14.96 4.00
C ASP A 33 121.16 13.83 3.31
N THR A 34 121.85 12.79 2.81
CA THR A 34 121.19 11.65 2.18
C THR A 34 120.45 10.78 3.20
N LEU A 35 121.00 10.64 4.41
CA LEU A 35 120.36 9.91 5.51
C LEU A 35 119.14 10.67 6.08
N ALA A 36 119.24 12.00 6.21
CA ALA A 36 118.15 12.84 6.69
C ALA A 36 116.93 12.81 5.73
N ARG A 37 117.16 12.86 4.41
CA ARG A 37 116.09 12.73 3.41
C ARG A 37 115.41 11.36 3.45
N GLN A 38 116.18 10.28 3.59
CA GLN A 38 115.61 8.93 3.71
C GLN A 38 114.77 8.74 4.98
N ILE A 39 115.17 9.35 6.10
CA ILE A 39 114.41 9.29 7.35
C ILE A 39 113.12 10.12 7.24
N MET A 40 113.16 11.31 6.63
CA MET A 40 111.96 12.14 6.44
C MET A 40 110.96 11.51 5.46
N GLU A 41 111.41 10.96 4.33
CA GLU A 41 110.53 10.25 3.39
C GLU A 41 109.90 9.01 4.04
N LYS A 42 110.65 8.23 4.84
CA LYS A 42 110.08 7.11 5.61
C LYS A 42 109.08 7.58 6.67
N SER A 43 109.38 8.64 7.42
CA SER A 43 108.48 9.18 8.44
C SER A 43 107.18 9.74 7.84
N GLU A 44 107.25 10.45 6.72
CA GLU A 44 106.05 10.96 6.04
C GLU A 44 105.24 9.82 5.40
N ALA A 45 105.91 8.83 4.81
CA ALA A 45 105.24 7.63 4.30
C ALA A 45 104.56 6.83 5.43
N GLU A 46 105.20 6.68 6.59
CA GLU A 46 104.62 6.03 7.77
C GLU A 46 103.43 6.81 8.34
N LYS A 47 103.53 8.15 8.46
CA LYS A 47 102.41 8.98 8.92
C LYS A 47 101.23 8.96 7.96
N LYS A 48 101.50 8.97 6.65
CA LYS A 48 100.46 8.88 5.62
C LYS A 48 99.80 7.50 5.62
N ALA A 49 100.59 6.43 5.74
CA ALA A 49 100.06 5.07 5.89
C ALA A 49 99.23 4.89 7.17
N ALA A 50 99.65 5.51 8.29
CA ALA A 50 98.88 5.48 9.54
C ALA A 50 97.57 6.27 9.42
N LEU A 51 97.58 7.45 8.78
CA LEU A 51 96.39 8.23 8.49
C LEU A 51 95.43 7.49 7.55
N ASP A 52 95.95 6.85 6.50
CA ASP A 52 95.15 6.04 5.57
C ASP A 52 94.53 4.83 6.28
N ASN A 53 95.26 4.18 7.19
CA ASN A 53 94.72 3.10 8.03
C ASN A 53 93.63 3.58 8.98
N ILE A 54 93.81 4.73 9.65
CA ILE A 54 92.78 5.31 10.53
C ILE A 54 91.55 5.74 9.72
N LEU A 55 91.74 6.35 8.56
CA LEU A 55 90.63 6.70 7.65
C LEU A 55 89.91 5.46 7.15
N ALA A 56 90.64 4.39 6.84
CA ALA A 56 90.05 3.11 6.46
C ALA A 56 89.27 2.49 7.63
N GLU A 57 89.81 2.51 8.85
CA GLU A 57 89.16 1.96 10.05
C GLU A 57 87.92 2.77 10.46
N VAL A 58 87.98 4.09 10.38
CA VAL A 58 86.82 4.98 10.61
C VAL A 58 85.78 4.80 9.51
N LYS A 59 86.18 4.68 8.23
CA LYS A 59 85.26 4.42 7.11
C LYS A 59 84.57 3.06 7.25
N THR A 60 85.30 2.06 7.73
CA THR A 60 84.77 0.71 7.99
C THR A 60 83.82 0.75 9.18
N SER A 61 84.27 1.30 10.32
CA SER A 61 83.47 1.41 11.55
C SER A 61 82.21 2.28 11.36
N PHE A 62 82.30 3.36 10.60
CA PHE A 62 81.15 4.21 10.27
C PHE A 62 80.20 3.51 9.29
N GLY A 63 80.73 2.75 8.33
CA GLY A 63 79.95 1.90 7.44
C GLY A 63 79.17 0.84 8.23
N ASP A 64 79.85 0.14 9.13
CA ASP A 64 79.27 -0.89 9.99
C ASP A 64 78.22 -0.31 10.93
N LEU A 65 78.52 0.79 11.64
CA LEU A 65 77.58 1.41 12.57
C LEU A 65 76.36 2.01 11.85
N SER A 66 76.55 2.61 10.67
CA SER A 66 75.45 3.13 9.86
C SER A 66 74.59 2.00 9.29
N PHE A 67 75.21 0.90 8.88
CA PHE A 67 74.52 -0.30 8.41
C PHE A 67 73.73 -0.96 9.54
N GLU A 68 74.32 -1.09 10.73
CA GLU A 68 73.69 -1.62 11.95
C GLU A 68 72.52 -0.72 12.38
N ALA A 69 72.71 0.61 12.43
CA ALA A 69 71.67 1.56 12.79
C ALA A 69 70.52 1.59 11.78
N LEU A 70 70.82 1.56 10.48
CA LEU A 70 69.82 1.49 9.42
C LEU A 70 69.06 0.17 9.46
N ARG A 71 69.76 -0.96 9.66
CA ARG A 71 69.16 -2.28 9.79
C ARG A 71 68.21 -2.33 10.99
N LYS A 72 68.68 -1.86 12.16
CA LYS A 72 67.88 -1.81 13.39
C LYS A 72 66.66 -0.88 13.25
N SER A 73 66.84 0.30 12.63
CA SER A 73 65.73 1.21 12.34
C SER A 73 64.72 0.62 11.36
N THR A 74 65.19 -0.09 10.34
CA THR A 74 64.31 -0.76 9.36
C THR A 74 63.54 -1.89 10.02
N GLU A 75 64.20 -2.66 10.89
CA GLU A 75 63.60 -3.75 11.65
C GLU A 75 62.55 -3.24 12.66
N GLU A 76 62.84 -2.18 13.41
CA GLU A 76 61.86 -1.53 14.30
C GLU A 76 60.68 -0.92 13.52
N PHE A 77 60.95 -0.27 12.39
CA PHE A 77 59.88 0.26 11.53
C PHE A 77 58.99 -0.85 10.99
N LEU A 78 59.57 -1.94 10.47
CA LEU A 78 58.82 -3.10 10.01
C LEU A 78 58.01 -3.72 11.14
N LYS A 79 58.57 -3.80 12.36
CA LYS A 79 57.86 -4.30 13.53
C LYS A 79 56.67 -3.41 13.92
N LEU A 80 56.86 -2.10 13.92
CA LEU A 80 55.78 -1.13 14.21
C LEU A 80 54.71 -1.13 13.11
N ALA A 81 55.11 -1.18 11.84
CA ALA A 81 54.21 -1.26 10.70
C ALA A 81 53.36 -2.53 10.77
N LYS A 82 53.97 -3.67 11.11
CA LYS A 82 53.25 -4.95 11.31
C LYS A 82 52.27 -4.86 12.47
N ALA A 83 52.71 -4.34 13.63
CA ALA A 83 51.84 -4.15 14.78
C ALA A 83 50.65 -3.21 14.51
N ARG A 84 50.87 -2.11 13.77
CA ARG A 84 49.80 -1.19 13.37
C ARG A 84 48.83 -1.84 12.39
N LEU A 85 49.34 -2.55 11.39
CA LEU A 85 48.51 -3.23 10.38
C LEU A 85 47.68 -4.37 11.01
N ASP A 86 48.26 -5.11 11.95
CA ASP A 86 47.55 -6.15 12.70
C ASP A 86 46.47 -5.55 13.61
N ALA A 87 46.76 -4.44 14.31
CA ALA A 87 45.77 -3.72 15.11
C ALA A 87 44.62 -3.17 14.25
N GLU A 88 44.92 -2.60 13.08
CA GLU A 88 43.91 -2.05 12.17
C GLU A 88 43.06 -3.15 11.52
N ARG A 89 43.66 -4.31 11.19
CA ARG A 89 42.92 -5.49 10.77
C ARG A 89 41.97 -6.00 11.86
N GLU A 90 42.41 -6.03 13.11
CA GLU A 90 41.56 -6.45 14.23
C GLU A 90 40.39 -5.49 14.45
N VAL A 91 40.64 -4.18 14.40
CA VAL A 91 39.59 -3.15 14.48
C VAL A 91 38.63 -3.28 13.32
N SER A 92 39.13 -3.43 12.09
CA SER A 92 38.30 -3.57 10.89
C SER A 92 37.47 -4.86 10.92
N SER A 93 38.03 -5.97 11.41
CA SER A 93 37.30 -7.22 11.62
C SER A 93 36.18 -7.06 12.65
N LYS A 94 36.44 -6.36 13.76
CA LYS A 94 35.44 -6.07 14.79
C LYS A 94 34.33 -5.16 14.27
N GLU A 95 34.67 -4.13 13.49
CA GLU A 95 33.68 -3.28 12.83
C GLU A 95 32.83 -4.04 11.80
N LEU A 96 33.44 -4.94 11.03
CA LEU A 96 32.73 -5.75 10.04
C LEU A 96 31.73 -6.69 10.72
N GLU A 97 32.14 -7.36 11.80
CA GLU A 97 31.23 -8.20 12.60
C GLU A 97 30.10 -7.38 13.24
N ALA A 98 30.38 -6.19 13.77
CA ALA A 98 29.35 -5.30 14.31
C ALA A 98 28.34 -4.87 13.22
N LYS A 99 28.83 -4.51 12.02
CA LYS A 99 27.97 -4.17 10.87
C LYS A 99 27.14 -5.37 10.43
N LYS A 100 27.73 -6.56 10.38
CA LYS A 100 27.03 -7.80 10.02
C LYS A 100 25.92 -8.13 11.01
N ALA A 101 26.18 -7.99 12.31
CA ALA A 101 25.18 -8.18 13.35
C ALA A 101 24.01 -7.18 13.24
N LEU A 102 24.27 -5.91 12.93
CA LEU A 102 23.23 -4.91 12.68
C LEU A 102 22.39 -5.25 11.44
N ILE A 103 23.04 -5.69 10.36
CA ILE A 103 22.36 -6.12 9.13
C ILE A 103 21.47 -7.33 9.41
N ASP A 104 21.99 -8.35 10.11
CA ASP A 104 21.23 -9.55 10.46
C ASP A 104 20.02 -9.22 11.34
N ALA A 105 20.18 -8.32 12.31
CA ALA A 105 19.08 -7.84 13.14
C ALA A 105 18.00 -7.12 12.30
N GLN A 106 18.42 -6.26 11.36
CA GLN A 106 17.50 -5.53 10.48
C GLN A 106 16.78 -6.46 9.50
N LEU A 107 17.49 -7.43 8.91
CA LEU A 107 16.90 -8.45 8.03
C LEU A 107 15.89 -9.30 8.78
N LYS A 108 16.20 -9.70 10.03
CA LYS A 108 15.27 -10.45 10.87
C LYS A 108 14.00 -9.65 11.18
N LYS A 109 14.15 -8.35 11.47
CA LYS A 109 13.01 -7.45 11.66
C LYS A 109 12.16 -7.32 10.39
N MET A 110 12.80 -7.13 9.23
CA MET A 110 12.11 -7.08 7.93
C MET A 110 11.35 -8.38 7.63
N ASN A 111 11.96 -9.54 7.84
CA ASN A 111 11.28 -10.82 7.64
C ASN A 111 10.04 -10.95 8.54
N THR A 112 10.15 -10.52 9.79
CA THR A 112 9.02 -10.53 10.73
C THR A 112 7.91 -9.58 10.28
N GLU A 113 8.23 -8.37 9.82
CA GLU A 113 7.23 -7.44 9.30
C GLU A 113 6.58 -7.96 7.99
N LEU A 114 7.36 -8.55 7.09
CA LEU A 114 6.83 -9.17 5.86
C LEU A 114 5.89 -10.33 6.17
N GLU A 115 6.20 -11.13 7.19
CA GLU A 115 5.34 -12.22 7.64
C GLU A 115 4.02 -11.67 8.23
N ASN A 116 4.08 -10.62 9.04
CA ASN A 116 2.90 -9.95 9.55
C ASN A 116 2.02 -9.34 8.43
N VAL A 117 2.63 -8.72 7.43
CA VAL A 117 1.91 -8.20 6.26
C VAL A 117 1.27 -9.33 5.47
N SER A 118 1.98 -10.45 5.27
CA SER A 118 1.43 -11.64 4.60
C SER A 118 0.20 -12.19 5.34
N LEU A 119 0.24 -12.26 6.67
CA LEU A 119 -0.89 -12.66 7.50
C LEU A 119 -2.06 -11.69 7.35
N LEU A 120 -1.81 -10.38 7.44
CA LEU A 120 -2.84 -9.36 7.28
C LEU A 120 -3.52 -9.43 5.91
N VAL A 121 -2.74 -9.64 4.84
CA VAL A 121 -3.27 -9.77 3.47
C VAL A 121 -4.15 -11.03 3.37
N ARG A 122 -3.73 -12.16 3.95
CA ARG A 122 -4.55 -13.39 3.94
C ARG A 122 -5.86 -13.21 4.71
N ASP A 123 -5.82 -12.54 5.86
CA ASP A 123 -7.01 -12.24 6.64
C ASP A 123 -7.96 -11.28 5.91
N LEU A 124 -7.41 -10.24 5.26
CA LEU A 124 -8.20 -9.32 4.43
C LEU A 124 -8.84 -10.04 3.24
N GLU A 125 -8.14 -10.91 2.53
CA GLU A 125 -8.70 -11.69 1.42
C GLU A 125 -9.82 -12.63 1.92
N LYS A 126 -9.67 -13.23 3.11
CA LYS A 126 -10.69 -14.07 3.72
C LYS A 126 -11.94 -13.28 4.15
N ASP A 127 -11.75 -12.13 4.79
CA ASP A 127 -12.85 -11.22 5.18
C ASP A 127 -13.57 -10.70 3.93
N ARG A 128 -12.80 -10.33 2.90
CA ARG A 128 -13.33 -9.93 1.59
C ARG A 128 -14.19 -11.02 0.98
N ALA A 129 -13.70 -12.25 0.86
CA ALA A 129 -14.47 -13.37 0.32
C ALA A 129 -15.79 -13.60 1.09
N THR A 130 -15.74 -13.49 2.42
CA THR A 130 -16.92 -13.63 3.29
C THR A 130 -17.95 -12.53 3.03
N LYS A 131 -17.51 -11.27 3.00
CA LYS A 131 -18.38 -10.10 2.73
C LYS A 131 -18.98 -10.14 1.34
N PHE A 132 -18.21 -10.52 0.31
CA PHE A 132 -18.74 -10.68 -1.05
C PHE A 132 -19.76 -11.82 -1.13
N GLY A 133 -19.54 -12.93 -0.42
CA GLY A 133 -20.52 -14.01 -0.31
C GLY A 133 -21.83 -13.57 0.34
N GLN A 134 -21.75 -12.83 1.44
CA GLN A 134 -22.92 -12.24 2.11
C GLN A 134 -23.68 -11.27 1.20
N LEU A 135 -22.96 -10.38 0.51
CA LEU A 135 -23.55 -9.41 -0.42
C LEU A 135 -24.25 -10.10 -1.61
N ALA A 136 -23.62 -11.13 -2.18
CA ALA A 136 -24.23 -11.92 -3.24
C ALA A 136 -25.52 -12.62 -2.77
N SER A 137 -25.53 -13.16 -1.55
CA SER A 137 -26.73 -13.77 -0.95
C SER A 137 -27.83 -12.74 -0.71
N GLN A 138 -27.48 -11.55 -0.21
CA GLN A 138 -28.44 -10.47 0.01
C GLN A 138 -29.07 -10.00 -1.30
N LEU A 139 -28.25 -9.86 -2.36
CA LEU A 139 -28.72 -9.47 -3.68
C LEU A 139 -29.66 -10.52 -4.28
N LYS A 140 -29.33 -11.81 -4.12
CA LYS A 140 -30.21 -12.91 -4.54
C LYS A 140 -31.55 -12.88 -3.81
N ALA A 141 -31.54 -12.71 -2.48
CA ALA A 141 -32.77 -12.60 -1.69
C ALA A 141 -33.62 -11.40 -2.13
N SER A 142 -32.99 -10.25 -2.41
CA SER A 142 -33.69 -9.07 -2.94
C SER A 142 -34.29 -9.32 -4.31
N GLN A 143 -33.60 -10.04 -5.20
CA GLN A 143 -34.11 -10.39 -6.52
C GLN A 143 -35.32 -11.33 -6.43
N GLU A 144 -35.28 -12.30 -5.52
CA GLU A 144 -36.41 -13.20 -5.24
C GLU A 144 -37.63 -12.42 -4.71
N GLN A 145 -37.42 -11.49 -3.77
CA GLN A 145 -38.47 -10.62 -3.25
C GLN A 145 -39.10 -9.74 -4.34
N ILE A 146 -38.28 -9.13 -5.21
CA ILE A 146 -38.77 -8.34 -6.34
C ILE A 146 -39.58 -9.22 -7.30
N SER A 147 -39.12 -10.43 -7.60
CA SER A 147 -39.85 -11.37 -8.46
C SER A 147 -41.21 -11.75 -7.86
N GLN A 148 -41.26 -11.99 -6.55
CA GLN A 148 -42.50 -12.31 -5.86
C GLN A 148 -43.46 -11.11 -5.84
N LEU A 149 -42.96 -9.90 -5.61
CA LEU A 149 -43.73 -8.68 -5.67
C LEU A 149 -44.32 -8.47 -7.08
N LEU A 150 -43.52 -8.63 -8.13
CA LEU A 150 -44.00 -8.53 -9.52
C LEU A 150 -45.11 -9.55 -9.81
N LYS A 151 -44.99 -10.79 -9.31
CA LYS A 151 -46.04 -11.81 -9.43
C LYS A 151 -47.32 -11.39 -8.71
N THR A 152 -47.23 -10.93 -7.47
CA THR A 152 -48.40 -10.48 -6.70
C THR A 152 -49.07 -9.28 -7.34
N THR A 153 -48.30 -8.30 -7.80
CA THR A 153 -48.82 -7.12 -8.52
C THR A 153 -49.47 -7.53 -9.84
N SER A 154 -48.89 -8.47 -10.59
CA SER A 154 -49.51 -9.00 -11.81
C SER A 154 -50.81 -9.74 -11.52
N ALA A 155 -50.85 -10.57 -10.48
CA ALA A 155 -52.05 -11.29 -10.07
C ALA A 155 -53.16 -10.32 -9.60
N LEU A 156 -52.78 -9.26 -8.87
CA LEU A 156 -53.71 -8.19 -8.49
C LEU A 156 -54.26 -7.47 -9.72
N ARG A 157 -53.39 -7.10 -10.67
CA ARG A 157 -53.80 -6.50 -11.95
C ARG A 157 -54.76 -7.41 -12.72
N GLU A 158 -54.49 -8.71 -12.78
CA GLU A 158 -55.33 -9.68 -13.48
C GLU A 158 -56.69 -9.88 -12.77
N ALA A 159 -56.70 -9.95 -11.44
CA ALA A 159 -57.93 -9.97 -10.66
C ALA A 159 -58.78 -8.71 -10.90
N LEU A 160 -58.13 -7.54 -10.92
CA LEU A 160 -58.75 -6.26 -11.26
C LEU A 160 -59.12 -6.15 -12.75
N ALA A 161 -58.55 -6.95 -13.65
CA ALA A 161 -58.91 -6.97 -15.07
C ALA A 161 -60.17 -7.83 -15.36
N SER A 162 -60.52 -8.79 -14.50
CA SER A 162 -61.71 -9.63 -14.72
C SER A 162 -63.00 -8.97 -14.20
N THR A 163 -64.02 -8.87 -15.06
CA THR A 163 -65.31 -8.26 -14.71
C THR A 163 -66.02 -8.95 -13.54
N LYS A 164 -65.87 -10.27 -13.42
CA LYS A 164 -66.50 -11.06 -12.34
C LYS A 164 -65.80 -10.87 -11.00
N ALA A 165 -64.47 -10.92 -10.95
CA ALA A 165 -63.74 -10.75 -9.68
C ALA A 165 -63.85 -9.30 -9.18
N ARG A 166 -63.85 -8.30 -10.07
CA ARG A 166 -64.15 -6.91 -9.70
C ARG A 166 -65.52 -6.75 -9.04
N GLY A 167 -66.55 -7.39 -9.59
CA GLY A 167 -67.89 -7.35 -8.99
C GLY A 167 -67.88 -7.91 -7.56
N GLN A 168 -67.27 -9.09 -7.38
CA GLN A 168 -67.14 -9.72 -6.07
C GLN A 168 -66.29 -8.91 -5.07
N TRP A 169 -65.23 -8.26 -5.55
CA TRP A 169 -64.38 -7.38 -4.74
C TRP A 169 -65.12 -6.11 -4.30
N GLY A 170 -65.84 -5.47 -5.22
CA GLY A 170 -66.69 -4.33 -4.92
C GLY A 170 -67.73 -4.68 -3.84
N GLU A 171 -68.44 -5.81 -4.00
CA GLU A 171 -69.41 -6.29 -3.02
C GLU A 171 -68.75 -6.54 -1.65
N ARG A 172 -67.58 -7.17 -1.63
CA ARG A 172 -66.80 -7.42 -0.40
C ARG A 172 -66.41 -6.11 0.29
N MET A 173 -65.97 -5.12 -0.48
CA MET A 173 -65.56 -3.82 0.05
C MET A 173 -66.76 -3.04 0.59
N ALA A 174 -67.90 -3.05 -0.10
CA ALA A 174 -69.13 -2.48 0.41
C ALA A 174 -69.54 -3.14 1.74
N GLU A 175 -69.43 -4.46 1.84
CA GLU A 175 -69.70 -5.20 3.07
C GLU A 175 -68.76 -4.82 4.21
N ASP A 176 -67.47 -4.64 3.94
CA ASP A 176 -66.49 -4.21 4.94
C ASP A 176 -66.80 -2.78 5.43
N VAL A 177 -67.17 -1.86 4.54
CA VAL A 177 -67.61 -0.51 4.91
C VAL A 177 -68.86 -0.54 5.79
N LEU A 178 -69.86 -1.35 5.42
CA LEU A 178 -71.08 -1.51 6.22
C LEU A 178 -70.78 -2.06 7.62
N ARG A 179 -69.92 -3.07 7.71
CA ARG A 179 -69.51 -3.69 8.97
C ARG A 179 -68.77 -2.70 9.87
N VAL A 180 -67.85 -1.91 9.31
CA VAL A 180 -67.13 -0.86 10.04
C VAL A 180 -68.08 0.24 10.52
N ALA A 181 -69.09 0.57 9.73
CA ALA A 181 -70.16 1.50 10.12
C ALA A 181 -71.13 0.91 11.17
N GLY A 182 -70.94 -0.35 11.60
CA GLY A 182 -71.74 -1.01 12.62
C GLY A 182 -73.02 -1.66 12.13
N PHE A 183 -73.21 -1.79 10.82
CA PHE A 183 -74.37 -2.49 10.25
C PHE A 183 -74.20 -4.01 10.39
N VAL A 184 -75.30 -4.69 10.73
CA VAL A 184 -75.36 -6.14 10.89
C VAL A 184 -76.24 -6.74 9.79
N GLU A 185 -75.70 -7.72 9.07
CA GLU A 185 -76.44 -8.49 8.06
C GLU A 185 -77.63 -9.21 8.69
N ASN A 186 -78.76 -9.27 7.99
CA ASN A 186 -80.05 -9.79 8.45
C ASN A 186 -80.76 -8.98 9.54
N VAL A 187 -80.16 -7.87 10.00
CA VAL A 187 -80.78 -6.94 10.94
C VAL A 187 -80.98 -5.58 10.28
N ASN A 188 -79.89 -4.96 9.80
CA ASN A 188 -79.93 -3.64 9.18
C ASN A 188 -80.01 -3.72 7.65
N TYR A 189 -79.47 -4.78 7.06
CA TYR A 189 -79.50 -4.99 5.61
C TYR A 189 -79.57 -6.48 5.24
N LEU A 190 -80.07 -6.75 4.04
CA LEU A 190 -80.10 -8.06 3.41
C LEU A 190 -79.15 -8.07 2.21
N LYS A 191 -78.28 -9.07 2.14
CA LYS A 191 -77.40 -9.30 0.98
C LYS A 191 -78.08 -10.26 0.02
N GLN A 192 -78.25 -9.87 -1.23
CA GLN A 192 -78.83 -10.75 -2.24
C GLN A 192 -77.70 -11.47 -2.98
N LYS A 193 -77.69 -12.81 -2.95
CA LYS A 193 -76.78 -13.59 -3.79
C LYS A 193 -77.33 -13.65 -5.20
N ALA A 194 -76.56 -13.22 -6.19
CA ALA A 194 -76.91 -13.41 -7.59
C ALA A 194 -77.05 -14.92 -7.91
N VAL A 195 -78.29 -15.41 -7.98
CA VAL A 195 -78.60 -16.75 -8.46
C VAL A 195 -78.80 -16.65 -9.97
N ALA A 196 -78.04 -17.45 -10.75
CA ALA A 196 -78.12 -17.45 -12.20
C ALA A 196 -79.56 -17.71 -12.68
N GLY A 197 -80.14 -16.76 -13.42
CA GLY A 197 -81.48 -16.86 -14.01
C GLY A 197 -82.58 -16.03 -13.34
N ALA A 198 -82.32 -15.39 -12.20
CA ALA A 198 -83.20 -14.36 -11.65
C ALA A 198 -82.80 -12.99 -12.23
N GLY A 199 -83.78 -12.13 -12.57
CA GLY A 199 -83.58 -10.83 -13.20
C GLY A 199 -82.70 -9.85 -12.40
N THR A 200 -82.57 -8.61 -12.91
CA THR A 200 -81.86 -7.51 -12.25
C THR A 200 -82.36 -7.33 -10.82
N ARG A 201 -81.51 -7.55 -9.83
CA ARG A 201 -81.82 -7.41 -8.41
C ARG A 201 -80.72 -6.58 -7.74
N PRO A 202 -81.06 -5.79 -6.71
CA PRO A 202 -80.06 -5.03 -5.97
C PRO A 202 -79.16 -5.96 -5.15
N ASP A 203 -77.88 -5.62 -5.07
CA ASP A 203 -76.87 -6.38 -4.31
C ASP A 203 -77.18 -6.34 -2.80
N PHE A 204 -77.65 -5.18 -2.31
CA PHE A 204 -78.01 -4.97 -0.91
C PHE A 204 -79.36 -4.26 -0.76
N THR A 205 -80.13 -4.63 0.26
CA THR A 205 -81.37 -3.96 0.65
C THR A 205 -81.31 -3.61 2.13
N PHE A 206 -81.28 -2.32 2.47
CA PHE A 206 -81.35 -1.81 3.83
C PHE A 206 -82.80 -1.78 4.32
N LEU A 207 -83.00 -2.25 5.55
CA LEU A 207 -84.28 -2.25 6.24
C LEU A 207 -84.38 -0.98 7.08
N LEU A 208 -85.37 -0.14 6.78
CA LEU A 208 -85.59 1.14 7.44
C LEU A 208 -86.87 1.08 8.30
N PRO A 209 -87.00 2.00 9.29
CA PRO A 209 -88.23 2.12 10.07
C PRO A 209 -89.46 2.33 9.18
N LYS A 210 -90.64 1.92 9.67
CA LYS A 210 -91.92 1.96 8.94
C LYS A 210 -91.98 1.02 7.72
N ASP A 211 -91.28 -0.11 7.80
CA ASP A 211 -91.21 -1.14 6.75
C ASP A 211 -90.69 -0.61 5.40
N LEU A 212 -89.94 0.50 5.43
CA LEU A 212 -89.31 1.09 4.25
C LEU A 212 -88.04 0.33 3.88
N LYS A 213 -87.71 0.33 2.59
CA LYS A 213 -86.53 -0.35 2.06
C LYS A 213 -85.70 0.60 1.21
N LEU A 214 -84.38 0.53 1.36
CA LEU A 214 -83.44 1.25 0.50
C LEU A 214 -82.51 0.26 -0.19
N ASN A 215 -82.52 0.26 -1.52
CA ASN A 215 -81.70 -0.64 -2.32
C ASN A 215 -80.34 -0.01 -2.65
N MET A 216 -79.31 -0.85 -2.76
CA MET A 216 -77.97 -0.47 -3.15
C MET A 216 -77.38 -1.45 -4.18
N ASP A 217 -76.79 -0.90 -5.23
CA ASP A 217 -76.03 -1.62 -6.27
C ASP A 217 -74.54 -1.29 -6.16
N VAL A 218 -73.67 -2.27 -6.38
CA VAL A 218 -72.21 -2.15 -6.23
C VAL A 218 -71.47 -2.25 -7.59
N LYS A 219 -72.19 -2.13 -8.70
CA LYS A 219 -71.62 -2.39 -10.02
C LYS A 219 -71.15 -1.13 -10.73
N PHE A 220 -69.84 -0.96 -10.84
CA PHE A 220 -69.23 0.17 -11.56
C PHE A 220 -68.55 -0.25 -12.88
N PRO A 221 -68.86 0.39 -14.02
CA PRO A 221 -68.26 0.08 -15.33
C PRO A 221 -66.84 0.67 -15.45
N LEU A 222 -65.84 -0.02 -14.90
CA LEU A 222 -64.44 0.43 -14.86
C LEU A 222 -63.65 0.11 -16.14
N ASP A 223 -64.12 -0.79 -17.01
CA ASP A 223 -63.34 -1.29 -18.15
C ASP A 223 -62.85 -0.18 -19.09
N ASN A 224 -63.73 0.74 -19.47
CA ASN A 224 -63.36 1.86 -20.33
C ASN A 224 -62.54 2.94 -19.60
N TYR A 225 -62.60 2.99 -18.27
CA TYR A 225 -61.73 3.86 -17.47
C TYR A 225 -60.30 3.34 -17.43
N LEU A 226 -60.10 2.03 -17.22
CA LEU A 226 -58.78 1.39 -17.28
C LEU A 226 -58.15 1.56 -18.66
N ARG A 227 -58.90 1.28 -19.73
CA ARG A 227 -58.43 1.48 -21.11
C ARG A 227 -58.12 2.94 -21.43
N PHE A 228 -58.79 3.89 -20.78
CA PHE A 228 -58.47 5.32 -20.90
C PHE A 228 -57.12 5.65 -20.26
N LEU A 229 -56.79 5.05 -19.11
CA LEU A 229 -55.49 5.24 -18.43
C LEU A 229 -54.34 4.60 -19.21
N GLU A 230 -54.58 3.44 -19.81
CA GLU A 230 -53.58 2.67 -20.57
C GLU A 230 -53.41 3.14 -22.02
N ALA A 231 -54.26 4.04 -22.53
CA ALA A 231 -54.20 4.46 -23.92
C ALA A 231 -52.96 5.33 -24.21
N ASP A 232 -52.21 4.96 -25.25
CA ASP A 232 -51.00 5.67 -25.66
C ASP A 232 -51.29 6.96 -26.45
N THR A 233 -52.41 7.00 -27.16
CA THR A 233 -52.77 8.11 -28.05
C THR A 233 -53.92 8.95 -27.50
N ASP A 234 -53.90 10.26 -27.77
CA ASP A 234 -54.98 11.16 -27.35
C ASP A 234 -56.33 10.82 -28.01
N ILE A 235 -56.30 10.24 -29.22
CA ILE A 235 -57.50 9.78 -29.93
C ILE A 235 -58.16 8.62 -29.18
N GLU A 236 -57.37 7.62 -28.77
CA GLU A 236 -57.86 6.48 -27.99
C GLU A 236 -58.31 6.90 -26.60
N LYS A 237 -57.58 7.80 -25.93
CA LYS A 237 -57.99 8.40 -24.66
C LYS A 237 -59.38 9.02 -24.78
N GLN A 238 -59.62 9.87 -25.78
CA GLN A 238 -60.94 10.50 -25.96
C GLN A 238 -62.04 9.48 -26.25
N LYS A 239 -61.73 8.45 -27.05
CA LYS A 239 -62.68 7.36 -27.34
C LYS A 239 -63.08 6.59 -26.07
N PHE A 240 -62.10 6.15 -25.28
CA PHE A 240 -62.36 5.39 -24.05
C PHE A 240 -63.05 6.24 -22.98
N LYS A 241 -62.67 7.51 -22.85
CA LYS A 241 -63.38 8.48 -22.00
C LYS A 241 -64.85 8.60 -22.37
N ASN A 242 -65.17 8.78 -23.66
CA ASN A 242 -66.56 8.89 -24.11
C ASN A 242 -67.35 7.60 -23.87
N ASN A 243 -66.72 6.44 -24.11
CA ASN A 243 -67.35 5.15 -23.82
C ASN A 243 -67.59 4.96 -22.32
N PHE A 244 -66.65 5.32 -21.45
CA PHE A 244 -66.81 5.28 -20.00
C PHE A 244 -68.00 6.14 -19.54
N LEU A 245 -68.08 7.39 -20.02
CA LEU A 245 -69.22 8.27 -19.71
C LEU A 245 -70.56 7.69 -20.17
N ARG A 246 -70.59 7.03 -21.33
CA ARG A 246 -71.79 6.36 -21.84
C ARG A 246 -72.17 5.16 -20.95
N ASP A 247 -71.22 4.35 -20.55
CA ASP A 247 -71.46 3.15 -19.75
C ASP A 247 -71.96 3.52 -18.33
N VAL A 248 -71.40 4.57 -17.73
CA VAL A 248 -71.89 5.13 -16.45
C VAL A 248 -73.34 5.61 -16.59
N LYS A 249 -73.66 6.36 -17.65
CA LYS A 249 -75.04 6.82 -17.90
C LYS A 249 -76.01 5.64 -18.12
N ALA A 250 -75.57 4.61 -18.84
CA ALA A 250 -76.37 3.41 -19.06
C ALA A 250 -76.63 2.66 -17.74
N ARG A 251 -75.61 2.52 -16.89
CA ARG A 251 -75.74 1.95 -15.54
C ARG A 251 -76.72 2.74 -14.67
N ILE A 252 -76.62 4.07 -14.64
CA ILE A 252 -77.57 4.93 -13.92
C ILE A 252 -79.01 4.67 -14.40
N LYS A 253 -79.22 4.55 -15.72
CA LYS A 253 -80.54 4.27 -16.27
C LYS A 253 -81.06 2.86 -15.88
N GLU A 254 -80.18 1.87 -15.83
CA GLU A 254 -80.49 0.49 -15.41
C GLU A 254 -80.97 0.43 -13.95
N ILE A 255 -80.31 1.14 -13.04
CA ILE A 255 -80.65 1.15 -11.60
C ILE A 255 -81.91 1.97 -11.28
N THR A 256 -82.38 2.82 -12.20
CA THR A 256 -83.65 3.56 -12.03
C THR A 256 -84.89 2.77 -12.47
N THR A 257 -84.74 1.49 -12.79
CA THR A 257 -85.85 0.63 -13.23
C THR A 257 -86.73 0.17 -12.06
N ARG A 258 -87.92 -0.37 -12.37
CA ARG A 258 -88.90 -0.82 -11.37
C ARG A 258 -88.38 -1.94 -10.45
N ASP A 259 -87.30 -2.63 -10.82
CA ASP A 259 -86.68 -3.68 -10.00
C ASP A 259 -85.97 -3.11 -8.76
N TYR A 260 -85.56 -1.83 -8.82
CA TYR A 260 -84.83 -1.15 -7.74
C TYR A 260 -85.70 -0.14 -6.99
N ILE A 261 -86.63 0.50 -7.69
CA ILE A 261 -87.59 1.46 -7.15
C ILE A 261 -88.99 0.92 -7.40
N ASN A 262 -89.55 0.26 -6.40
CA ASN A 262 -90.91 -0.26 -6.39
C ASN A 262 -91.69 0.20 -5.14
N PRO A 263 -92.52 1.25 -5.27
CA PRO A 263 -93.39 1.73 -4.19
C PRO A 263 -94.33 0.64 -3.66
N GLU A 264 -94.73 -0.33 -4.47
CA GLU A 264 -95.60 -1.45 -4.05
C GLU A 264 -94.88 -2.43 -3.09
N GLN A 265 -93.54 -2.37 -3.03
CA GLN A 265 -92.71 -3.15 -2.11
C GLN A 265 -92.10 -2.31 -0.97
N ASN A 266 -92.65 -1.10 -0.74
CA ASN A 266 -92.19 -0.11 0.25
C ASN A 266 -90.74 0.36 0.03
N THR A 267 -90.23 0.41 -1.20
CA THR A 267 -88.92 1.02 -1.45
C THR A 267 -89.02 2.55 -1.42
N LEU A 268 -87.92 3.22 -1.08
CA LEU A 268 -87.77 4.66 -1.28
C LEU A 268 -87.75 5.02 -2.78
N ASP A 269 -87.91 6.31 -3.08
CA ASP A 269 -87.89 6.91 -4.43
C ASP A 269 -86.47 7.13 -4.99
N TYR A 270 -85.45 6.70 -4.25
CA TYR A 270 -84.06 6.72 -4.67
C TYR A 270 -83.33 5.42 -4.32
N VAL A 271 -82.23 5.17 -5.04
CA VAL A 271 -81.35 4.00 -4.89
C VAL A 271 -79.93 4.48 -4.60
N LEU A 272 -79.17 3.71 -3.82
CA LEU A 272 -77.75 3.98 -3.60
C LEU A 272 -76.90 3.26 -4.66
N LEU A 273 -75.95 3.96 -5.25
CA LEU A 273 -74.90 3.35 -6.06
C LEU A 273 -73.58 3.45 -5.30
N PHE A 274 -73.01 2.31 -4.94
CA PHE A 274 -71.71 2.25 -4.31
C PHE A 274 -70.64 2.13 -5.39
N ILE A 275 -69.77 3.14 -5.47
CA ILE A 275 -68.63 3.15 -6.38
C ILE A 275 -67.38 2.88 -5.53
N PRO A 276 -66.74 1.71 -5.69
CA PRO A 276 -65.51 1.44 -4.98
C PRO A 276 -64.40 2.37 -5.49
N ASN A 277 -63.86 3.21 -4.60
CA ASN A 277 -62.70 4.05 -4.91
C ASN A 277 -61.46 3.47 -4.22
N GLU A 278 -60.79 2.53 -4.88
CA GLU A 278 -59.38 2.30 -4.62
C GLU A 278 -58.59 3.28 -5.50
N GLN A 279 -57.57 3.93 -4.94
CA GLN A 279 -56.62 4.72 -5.71
C GLN A 279 -56.01 3.81 -6.78
N VAL A 280 -56.48 3.94 -8.03
CA VAL A 280 -55.78 3.46 -9.23
C VAL A 280 -54.59 4.36 -9.49
#